data_AF-A0A0G1YM82-F1
#
_entry.id   AF-A0A0G1YM82-F1
#
_cell.length_a   1.000
_cell.length_b   1.000
_cell.length_c   1.000
_cell.angle_alpha   90.00
_cell.angle_beta   90.00
_cell.angle_gamma   90.00
#
_symmetry.space_group_name_H-M   'P 1'
#
loop_
_entity.id
_entity.type
_entity.pdbx_description
1 polymer ?
#
loop_
_entity_poly.entity_id
_entity_poly.type
_entity_poly.pdbx_seq_one_letter_code
_entity_poly.pdbx_strand_id
1 'polypeptide(L)'
;MISLVRQRSYLWVIALGVAIAVFVFLVPDVFAQTAEVAAVGDAGVPTTDIRIFIARLLRIVIGFLGIVFFALIVYGGILYMTSRGDAEKTKTATGVLRSAIIGLLIVLASYTITVFVLNALLRAAGLGRPVNLDDTAHIEPLSSALGVGIIQDHYPPRLGTDIPRNTKIIVTFKEPILLDSLLQTGTYDPSASVPTGQLNADNIKIFETASGPLAELDPGDAFESSEVNVSVTTDHKTAVFDPVELLGLPTQTVNYSVFLGPGMLKVLSDGETTAAAFPDGDGYMWTFTTSTIVDVTPPQVESFVPSGGGEYARNIVVQVTFNEAIDPTSATGVYEVSDTDPFVNMEVRNETAEGNPVEGTYTISNGYRTIEFVSFDQCGENACGGAIYCLPGGAVPHRPPEISKRTTFGATFPRRHPSTRIGHISPRSRRT
;
A
#
# COMPACT_ATOMS: atom_id res chain seq x y z
N MET A 1 -4.88 64.48 36.31
CA MET A 1 -4.19 64.09 35.06
C MET A 1 -3.07 63.07 35.23
N ILE A 2 -2.37 62.99 36.37
CA ILE A 2 -1.24 62.04 36.57
C ILE A 2 -1.67 60.56 36.69
N SER A 3 -2.89 60.27 37.16
CA SER A 3 -3.41 58.88 37.28
C SER A 3 -3.75 58.22 35.94
N LEU A 4 -4.24 58.99 34.97
CA LEU A 4 -4.65 58.49 33.64
C LEU A 4 -3.46 58.11 32.75
N VAL A 5 -2.33 58.82 32.88
CA VAL A 5 -1.10 58.49 32.14
C VAL A 5 -0.47 57.19 32.67
N ARG A 6 -0.46 57.02 33.99
CA ARG A 6 0.05 55.80 34.64
C ARG A 6 -0.80 54.57 34.28
N GLN A 7 -2.12 54.73 34.21
CA GLN A 7 -3.05 53.65 33.82
C GLN A 7 -2.87 53.23 32.36
N ARG A 8 -2.64 54.17 31.43
CA ARG A 8 -2.34 53.85 30.02
C ARG A 8 -1.03 53.09 29.85
N SER A 9 0.03 53.44 30.59
CA SER A 9 1.30 52.71 30.53
C SER A 9 1.21 51.26 31.06
N TYR A 10 0.39 50.99 32.08
CA TYR A 10 0.17 49.61 32.55
C TYR A 10 -0.61 48.76 31.55
N LEU A 11 -1.60 49.35 30.87
CA LEU A 11 -2.37 48.65 29.84
C LEU A 11 -1.51 48.22 28.65
N TRP A 12 -0.52 49.02 28.24
CA TRP A 12 0.43 48.64 27.18
C TRP A 12 1.37 47.51 27.60
N VAL A 13 1.83 47.49 28.85
CA VAL A 13 2.69 46.41 29.37
C VAL A 13 1.92 45.10 29.49
N ILE A 14 0.66 45.14 29.93
CA ILE A 14 -0.22 43.96 29.99
C ILE A 14 -0.55 43.47 28.59
N ALA A 15 -0.88 44.37 27.65
CA ALA A 15 -1.15 44.00 26.26
C ALA A 15 0.07 43.37 25.57
N LEU A 16 1.27 43.89 25.82
CA LEU A 16 2.52 43.32 25.31
C LEU A 16 2.83 41.95 25.94
N GLY A 17 2.63 41.81 27.25
CA GLY A 17 2.79 40.54 27.96
C GLY A 17 1.81 39.46 27.48
N VAL A 18 0.55 39.83 27.23
CA VAL A 18 -0.46 38.93 26.66
C VAL A 18 -0.13 38.59 25.21
N ALA A 19 0.32 39.54 24.39
CA ALA A 19 0.74 39.27 23.02
C ALA A 19 1.95 38.32 22.94
N ILE A 20 2.91 38.43 23.87
CA ILE A 20 4.06 37.52 23.96
C ILE A 20 3.62 36.14 24.48
N ALA A 21 2.73 36.06 25.48
CA ALA A 21 2.23 34.78 25.98
C ALA A 21 1.39 34.05 24.93
N VAL A 22 0.55 34.77 24.18
CA VAL A 22 -0.21 34.26 23.04
C VAL A 22 0.75 33.81 21.93
N PHE A 23 1.79 34.57 21.62
CA PHE A 23 2.80 34.16 20.63
C PHE A 23 3.55 32.89 21.05
N VAL A 24 3.95 32.77 22.33
CA VAL A 24 4.62 31.56 22.85
C VAL A 24 3.70 30.34 22.87
N PHE A 25 2.40 30.51 23.10
CA PHE A 25 1.40 29.42 23.08
C PHE A 25 0.92 29.04 21.66
N LEU A 26 1.12 29.91 20.65
CA LEU A 26 0.73 29.67 19.25
C LEU A 26 1.90 29.23 18.36
N VAL A 27 3.15 29.23 18.84
CA VAL A 27 4.22 28.51 18.13
C VAL A 27 4.03 27.02 18.44
N PRO A 28 3.80 26.15 17.43
CA PRO A 28 3.75 24.72 17.69
C PRO A 28 5.05 24.28 18.36
N ASP A 29 4.93 23.38 19.34
CA ASP A 29 6.08 22.72 19.96
C ASP A 29 6.97 22.15 18.85
N VAL A 30 8.17 22.71 18.70
CA VAL A 30 9.22 22.07 17.89
C VAL A 30 9.70 20.89 18.71
N PHE A 31 8.91 19.81 18.73
CA PHE A 31 9.38 18.51 19.15
C PHE A 31 10.56 18.17 18.24
N ALA A 32 11.69 17.90 18.90
CA ALA A 32 12.90 17.42 18.25
C ALA A 32 12.63 16.04 17.65
N GLN A 33 12.10 15.98 16.43
CA GLN A 33 12.12 14.76 15.65
C GLN A 33 13.52 14.63 15.04
N THR A 34 14.19 13.55 15.41
CA THR A 34 15.37 13.04 14.70
C THR A 34 15.01 12.91 13.23
N ALA A 35 15.54 13.80 12.39
CA ALA A 35 15.48 13.62 10.94
C ALA A 35 16.28 12.36 10.59
N GLU A 36 15.59 11.23 10.52
CA GLU A 36 16.04 10.05 9.81
C GLU A 36 15.97 10.39 8.32
N VAL A 37 17.08 10.92 7.81
CA VAL A 37 17.32 10.96 6.38
C VAL A 37 17.59 9.52 6.00
N ALA A 38 16.59 8.84 5.43
CA ALA A 38 16.76 7.55 4.77
C ALA A 38 17.80 7.73 3.64
N ALA A 39 19.05 7.42 3.96
CA ALA A 39 20.13 7.35 3.00
C ALA A 39 19.95 6.05 2.21
N VAL A 40 19.47 6.17 0.98
CA VAL A 40 19.72 5.14 -0.03
C VAL A 40 21.23 5.16 -0.33
N GLY A 41 21.94 4.11 0.08
CA GLY A 41 23.35 3.92 -0.20
C GLY A 41 24.07 3.09 0.86
N ASP A 42 24.02 1.77 0.69
CA ASP A 42 24.85 0.77 1.36
C ASP A 42 26.36 1.10 1.22
N ALA A 43 27.02 1.34 2.37
CA ALA A 43 28.40 0.94 2.68
C ALA A 43 28.79 1.52 4.06
N GLY A 44 29.13 0.65 5.01
CA GLY A 44 29.46 1.00 6.39
C GLY A 44 30.67 1.90 6.60
N VAL A 45 30.44 3.21 6.63
CA VAL A 45 31.29 4.21 7.31
C VAL A 45 30.36 5.19 8.04
N PRO A 46 30.49 5.41 9.36
CA PRO A 46 29.71 6.44 10.06
C PRO A 46 30.33 7.81 9.76
N THR A 47 30.22 8.28 8.52
CA THR A 47 30.45 9.68 8.20
C THR A 47 29.14 10.40 8.47
N THR A 48 28.98 10.92 9.68
CA THR A 48 27.95 11.93 9.92
C THR A 48 28.21 13.06 8.92
N ASP A 49 27.29 13.23 7.97
CA ASP A 49 27.45 14.22 6.91
C ASP A 49 27.71 15.58 7.58
N ILE A 50 28.81 16.24 7.19
CA ILE A 50 29.26 17.49 7.79
C ILE A 50 28.15 18.55 7.76
N ARG A 51 27.23 18.45 6.80
CA ARG A 51 26.04 19.28 6.68
C ARG A 51 25.08 19.10 7.86
N ILE A 52 24.87 17.86 8.30
CA ILE A 52 24.01 17.53 9.44
C ILE A 52 24.65 18.01 10.74
N PHE A 53 25.97 17.87 10.87
CA PHE A 53 26.71 18.40 12.02
C PHE A 53 26.60 19.94 12.11
N ILE A 54 26.80 20.64 10.99
CA ILE A 54 26.68 22.10 10.92
C ILE A 54 25.24 22.53 11.23
N ALA A 55 24.23 21.86 10.69
CA ALA A 55 22.82 22.17 10.97
C ALA A 55 22.47 22.00 12.46
N ARG A 56 22.98 20.94 13.10
CA ARG A 56 22.81 20.70 14.54
C ARG A 56 23.52 21.77 15.37
N LEU A 57 24.74 22.16 14.97
CA LEU A 57 25.50 23.21 15.64
C LEU A 57 24.80 24.58 15.53
N LEU A 58 24.34 24.96 14.34
CA LEU A 58 23.60 26.22 14.13
C LEU A 58 22.32 26.26 14.96
N ARG A 59 21.61 25.13 15.09
CA ARG A 59 20.40 25.05 15.92
C ARG A 59 20.71 25.29 17.40
N ILE A 60 21.82 24.76 17.92
CA ILE A 60 22.27 25.03 19.29
C ILE A 60 22.63 26.51 19.48
N VAL A 61 23.33 27.11 18.51
CA VAL A 61 23.75 28.52 18.57
C VAL A 61 22.54 29.47 18.50
N ILE A 62 21.55 29.20 17.64
CA ILE A 62 20.31 29.99 17.54
C ILE A 62 19.49 29.89 18.83
N GLY A 63 19.37 28.69 19.40
CA GLY A 63 18.70 28.49 20.69
C GLY A 63 19.39 29.26 21.83
N PHE A 64 20.72 29.22 21.90
CA PHE A 64 21.49 29.97 22.87
C PHE A 64 21.30 31.50 22.73
N LEU A 65 21.34 32.01 21.50
CA LEU A 65 21.06 33.42 21.20
C LEU A 65 19.66 33.84 21.66
N GLY A 66 18.63 33.00 21.44
CA GLY A 66 17.27 33.25 21.91
C GLY A 66 17.18 33.43 23.42
N ILE A 67 17.87 32.56 24.19
CA ILE A 67 17.95 32.66 25.65
C ILE A 67 18.66 33.95 26.10
N VAL A 68 19.74 34.34 25.40
CA VAL A 68 20.47 35.59 25.69
C VAL A 68 19.59 36.82 25.44
N PHE A 69 18.86 36.87 24.33
CA PHE A 69 17.93 37.98 24.05
C PHE A 69 16.80 38.04 25.07
N PHE A 70 16.26 36.89 25.49
CA PHE A 70 15.27 36.82 26.55
C PHE A 70 15.81 37.37 27.88
N ALA A 71 17.03 36.98 28.27
CA ALA A 71 17.67 37.49 29.48
C ALA A 71 17.90 39.01 29.44
N LEU A 72 18.28 39.56 28.28
CA LEU A 72 18.45 41.01 28.09
C LEU A 72 17.13 41.77 28.18
N ILE A 73 16.03 41.19 27.69
CA ILE A 73 14.69 41.79 27.82
C ILE A 73 14.26 41.80 29.29
N VAL A 74 14.46 40.71 30.03
CA VAL A 74 14.18 40.64 31.46
C VAL A 74 15.02 41.65 32.23
N TYR A 75 16.33 41.73 31.95
CA TYR A 75 17.24 42.69 32.57
C TYR A 75 16.82 44.14 32.29
N GLY A 76 16.53 44.48 31.03
CA GLY A 76 16.04 45.80 30.64
C GLY A 76 14.71 46.15 31.30
N GLY A 77 13.81 45.17 31.45
CA GLY A 77 12.54 45.32 32.16
C GLY A 77 12.71 45.62 33.65
N ILE A 78 13.58 44.87 34.34
CA ILE A 78 13.90 45.11 35.75
C ILE A 78 14.56 46.48 35.93
N LEU A 79 15.51 46.86 35.08
CA LEU A 79 16.18 48.15 35.14
C LEU A 79 15.19 49.31 34.91
N TYR A 80 14.23 49.15 33.99
CA TYR A 80 13.18 50.13 33.75
C TYR A 80 12.26 50.31 34.97
N MET A 81 11.81 49.20 35.56
CA MET A 81 10.95 49.22 36.75
C MET A 81 11.64 49.81 37.99
N THR A 82 12.96 49.61 38.12
CA THR A 82 13.74 50.10 39.27
C THR A 82 14.25 51.53 39.11
N SER A 83 14.03 52.16 37.96
CA SER A 83 14.59 53.49 37.66
C SER A 83 13.98 54.66 38.44
N ARG A 84 12.80 54.50 39.09
CA ARG A 84 12.17 55.51 39.99
C ARG A 84 12.15 56.98 39.48
N GLY A 85 12.19 57.20 38.17
CA GLY A 85 12.21 58.55 37.56
C GLY A 85 13.60 59.14 37.29
N ASP A 86 14.68 58.38 37.53
CA ASP A 86 16.05 58.74 37.14
C ASP A 86 16.18 58.70 35.60
N ALA A 87 16.46 59.86 35.00
CA ALA A 87 16.56 60.05 33.57
C ALA A 87 17.69 59.22 32.92
N GLU A 88 18.76 58.94 33.67
CA GLU A 88 19.92 58.20 33.16
C GLU A 88 19.62 56.69 33.07
N LYS A 89 18.98 56.15 34.11
CA LYS A 89 18.61 54.73 34.19
C LYS A 89 17.48 54.37 33.23
N THR A 90 16.50 55.25 33.06
CA THR A 90 15.42 55.06 32.08
C THR A 90 15.95 55.08 30.65
N LYS A 91 16.89 55.98 30.32
CA LYS A 91 17.56 56.02 29.01
C LYS A 91 18.35 54.74 28.73
N THR A 92 19.05 54.23 29.74
CA THR A 92 19.82 52.98 29.64
C THR A 92 18.91 51.76 29.45
N ALA A 93 17.86 51.63 30.27
CA ALA A 93 16.90 50.53 30.18
C ALA A 93 16.18 50.47 28.83
N THR A 94 15.74 51.63 28.33
CA THR A 94 15.09 51.72 27.01
C THR A 94 16.07 51.45 25.87
N GLY A 95 17.35 51.80 26.02
CA GLY A 95 18.41 51.45 25.06
C GLY A 95 18.64 49.93 24.96
N VAL A 96 18.69 49.25 26.12
CA VAL A 96 18.84 47.78 26.18
C VAL A 96 17.62 47.09 25.57
N LEU A 97 16.41 47.51 25.93
CA LEU A 97 15.17 46.93 25.39
C LEU A 97 15.04 47.12 23.87
N ARG A 98 15.35 48.31 23.35
CA ARG A 98 15.31 48.57 21.90
C ARG A 98 16.30 47.68 21.16
N SER A 99 17.52 47.56 21.66
CA SER A 99 18.58 46.77 21.01
C SER A 99 18.24 45.27 21.04
N ALA A 100 17.68 44.77 22.15
CA ALA A 100 17.27 43.37 22.27
C ALA A 100 16.11 43.02 21.33
N ILE A 101 15.10 43.89 21.22
CA ILE A 101 13.93 43.67 20.33
C ILE A 101 14.35 43.69 18.86
N ILE A 102 15.19 44.66 18.46
CA ILE A 102 15.68 44.76 17.09
C ILE A 102 16.53 43.52 16.74
N GLY A 103 17.40 43.09 17.65
CA GLY A 103 18.21 41.88 17.47
C GLY A 103 17.35 40.63 17.29
N LEU A 104 16.32 40.45 18.13
CA LEU A 104 15.39 39.33 18.03
C LEU A 104 14.63 39.32 16.70
N LEU A 105 14.14 40.49 16.26
CA LEU A 105 13.44 40.63 14.97
C LEU A 105 14.33 40.23 13.79
N ILE A 106 15.61 40.64 13.80
CA ILE A 106 16.56 40.30 12.75
C ILE A 106 16.81 38.78 12.70
N VAL A 107 16.98 38.14 13.87
CA VAL A 107 17.20 36.68 13.93
C VAL A 107 15.99 35.92 13.40
N LEU A 108 14.78 36.33 13.80
CA LEU A 108 13.54 35.71 13.32
C LEU A 108 13.34 35.92 11.81
N ALA A 109 13.56 37.14 11.32
CA ALA A 109 13.46 37.45 9.89
C ALA A 109 14.50 36.69 9.05
N SER A 110 15.72 36.57 9.55
CA SER A 110 16.78 35.79 8.88
C SER A 110 16.40 34.33 8.74
N TYR A 111 15.86 33.74 9.81
CA TYR A 111 15.41 32.35 9.81
C TYR A 111 14.26 32.13 8.81
N THR A 112 13.23 32.98 8.84
CA THR A 112 12.07 32.84 7.93
C THR A 112 12.46 33.01 6.47
N ILE A 113 13.32 33.98 6.15
CA ILE A 113 13.82 34.20 4.79
C ILE A 113 14.65 33.00 4.32
N THR A 114 15.53 32.47 5.18
CA THR A 114 16.38 31.32 4.84
C THR A 114 15.53 30.09 4.50
N VAL A 115 14.53 29.78 5.34
CA VAL A 115 13.61 28.66 5.09
C VAL A 115 12.80 28.88 3.82
N PHE A 116 12.31 30.10 3.59
CA PHE A 116 11.57 30.44 2.37
C PHE A 116 12.39 30.23 1.10
N VAL A 117 13.64 30.72 1.07
CA VAL A 117 14.53 30.58 -0.08
C VAL A 117 14.92 29.13 -0.30
N LEU A 118 15.25 28.39 0.76
CA LEU A 118 15.56 26.95 0.65
C LEU A 118 14.38 26.17 0.10
N ASN A 119 13.17 26.42 0.59
CA ASN A 119 11.96 25.77 0.08
C ASN A 119 11.67 26.14 -1.37
N ALA A 120 11.89 27.40 -1.77
CA ALA A 120 11.76 27.83 -3.16
C ALA A 120 12.77 27.13 -4.09
N LEU A 121 14.03 26.99 -3.64
CA LEU A 121 15.08 26.31 -4.40
C LEU A 121 14.85 24.80 -4.49
N LEU A 122 14.43 24.15 -3.40
CA LEU A 122 14.10 22.72 -3.40
C LEU A 122 12.93 22.44 -4.34
N ARG A 123 11.87 23.28 -4.32
CA ARG A 123 10.74 23.18 -5.25
C ARG A 123 11.21 23.32 -6.70
N ALA A 124 12.07 24.30 -6.99
CA ALA A 124 12.62 24.50 -8.33
C ALA A 124 13.53 23.35 -8.79
N ALA A 125 14.19 22.66 -7.85
CA ALA A 125 15.04 21.49 -8.12
C ALA A 125 14.26 20.16 -8.25
N GLY A 126 12.92 20.18 -8.15
CA GLY A 126 12.10 18.97 -8.17
C GLY A 126 12.21 18.09 -6.90
N LEU A 127 12.99 18.52 -5.91
CA LEU A 127 13.19 17.84 -4.62
C LEU A 127 12.29 18.41 -3.51
N GLY A 128 11.61 19.52 -3.78
CA GLY A 128 10.71 20.19 -2.86
C GLY A 128 9.28 19.70 -3.02
N ARG A 129 9.05 18.39 -2.85
CA ARG A 129 7.72 17.93 -2.45
C ARG A 129 7.40 18.68 -1.15
N PRO A 130 6.29 19.43 -1.06
CA PRO A 130 5.73 19.68 0.25
C PRO A 130 5.46 18.29 0.82
N VAL A 131 6.29 17.87 1.78
CA VAL A 131 5.81 16.94 2.79
C VAL A 131 4.69 17.72 3.44
N ASN A 132 3.46 17.49 3.00
CA ASN A 132 2.31 17.83 3.81
C ASN A 132 2.64 17.22 5.17
N LEU A 133 2.67 18.01 6.24
CA LEU A 133 2.64 17.47 7.59
C LEU A 133 1.21 16.99 7.95
N ASP A 134 0.42 16.69 6.92
CA ASP A 134 -0.70 15.75 6.91
C ASP A 134 -0.24 14.37 6.39
N ASP A 135 1.05 14.19 6.13
CA ASP A 135 1.75 12.92 6.14
C ASP A 135 2.18 12.66 7.59
N THR A 136 1.19 12.61 8.50
CA THR A 136 1.37 11.70 9.63
C THR A 136 1.77 10.40 8.97
N ALA A 137 2.95 9.85 9.28
CA ALA A 137 3.16 8.44 9.02
C ALA A 137 1.89 7.76 9.50
N HIS A 138 1.08 7.26 8.56
CA HIS A 138 -0.18 6.63 8.90
C HIS A 138 0.25 5.37 9.63
N ILE A 139 0.38 5.48 10.94
CA ILE A 139 0.59 4.33 11.81
C ILE A 139 -0.71 3.59 11.62
N GLU A 140 -0.67 2.56 10.78
CA GLU A 140 -1.80 1.69 10.54
C GLU A 140 -2.15 1.06 11.90
N PRO A 141 -3.14 1.59 12.63
CA PRO A 141 -3.30 1.33 14.07
C PRO A 141 -3.71 -0.12 14.32
N LEU A 142 -4.17 -0.79 13.25
CA LEU A 142 -4.75 -2.12 13.22
C LEU A 142 -3.97 -3.03 12.25
N SER A 143 -2.73 -2.67 11.91
CA SER A 143 -1.85 -3.52 11.10
C SER A 143 -1.15 -4.55 11.95
N SER A 144 -1.86 -5.64 12.27
CA SER A 144 -1.17 -6.89 12.54
C SER A 144 -0.24 -7.21 11.35
N ALA A 145 0.92 -7.78 11.64
CA ALA A 145 1.90 -8.11 10.62
C ALA A 145 1.27 -9.03 9.55
N LEU A 146 1.41 -8.65 8.28
CA LEU A 146 0.96 -9.47 7.16
C LEU A 146 1.54 -10.89 7.33
N GLY A 147 0.69 -11.91 7.22
CA GLY A 147 1.10 -13.30 7.41
C GLY A 147 1.13 -13.80 8.87
N VAL A 148 0.86 -12.99 9.90
CA VAL A 148 0.66 -13.49 11.28
C VAL A 148 -0.81 -13.88 11.53
N GLY A 149 -1.76 -13.15 10.93
CA GLY A 149 -3.20 -13.41 11.06
C GLY A 149 -3.80 -14.23 9.91
N ILE A 150 -5.10 -14.01 9.68
CA ILE A 150 -5.88 -14.62 8.59
C ILE A 150 -5.44 -14.13 7.19
N ILE A 151 -4.88 -12.93 7.09
CA ILE A 151 -4.40 -12.37 5.82
C ILE A 151 -3.08 -13.05 5.42
N GLN A 152 -3.06 -13.58 4.21
CA GLN A 152 -1.87 -14.15 3.57
C GLN A 152 -1.16 -13.09 2.73
N ASP A 153 -1.87 -12.39 1.85
CA ASP A 153 -1.32 -11.37 0.97
C ASP A 153 -2.39 -10.33 0.58
N HIS A 154 -2.00 -9.14 0.13
CA HIS A 154 -2.91 -8.17 -0.47
C HIS A 154 -2.22 -7.26 -1.49
N TYR A 155 -3.01 -6.74 -2.42
CA TYR A 155 -2.61 -5.76 -3.41
C TYR A 155 -3.64 -4.62 -3.42
N PRO A 156 -3.25 -3.35 -3.57
CA PRO A 156 -1.88 -2.83 -3.63
C PRO A 156 -1.06 -3.11 -2.36
N PRO A 157 0.28 -3.09 -2.44
CA PRO A 157 1.13 -3.28 -1.27
C PRO A 157 0.94 -2.15 -0.26
N ARG A 158 1.23 -2.43 1.01
CA ARG A 158 1.20 -1.43 2.09
C ARG A 158 2.11 -0.26 1.76
N LEU A 159 1.62 0.95 1.97
CA LEU A 159 2.30 2.20 1.63
C LEU A 159 2.76 2.24 0.16
N GLY A 160 2.12 1.46 -0.71
CA GLY A 160 2.41 1.42 -2.13
C GLY A 160 2.22 2.80 -2.73
N THR A 161 3.13 3.24 -3.58
CA THR A 161 3.02 4.51 -4.29
C THR A 161 2.96 4.27 -5.78
N ASP A 162 2.46 5.26 -6.51
CA ASP A 162 2.33 5.22 -7.97
C ASP A 162 1.40 4.10 -8.47
N ILE A 163 0.37 3.78 -7.68
CA ILE A 163 -0.59 2.74 -8.03
C ILE A 163 -1.55 3.26 -9.11
N PRO A 164 -1.75 2.58 -10.26
CA PRO A 164 -2.67 3.04 -11.30
C PRO A 164 -4.10 3.24 -10.80
N ARG A 165 -4.82 4.20 -11.40
CA ARG A 165 -6.17 4.58 -10.97
C ARG A 165 -7.24 3.51 -11.22
N ASN A 166 -7.01 2.61 -12.17
CA ASN A 166 -7.85 1.45 -12.45
C ASN A 166 -7.35 0.18 -11.73
N THR A 167 -6.57 0.33 -10.66
CA THR A 167 -6.11 -0.82 -9.88
C THR A 167 -7.30 -1.53 -9.25
N LYS A 168 -7.25 -2.86 -9.30
CA LYS A 168 -8.07 -3.71 -8.43
C LYS A 168 -7.40 -3.81 -7.07
N ILE A 169 -8.20 -4.00 -6.03
CA ILE A 169 -7.75 -4.31 -4.69
C ILE A 169 -7.95 -5.81 -4.49
N ILE A 170 -6.92 -6.53 -4.06
CA ILE A 170 -6.93 -7.99 -3.96
C ILE A 170 -6.53 -8.37 -2.54
N VAL A 171 -7.23 -9.32 -1.93
CA VAL A 171 -6.89 -9.85 -0.62
C VAL A 171 -6.97 -11.37 -0.66
N THR A 172 -5.87 -12.04 -0.29
CA THR A 172 -5.82 -13.48 -0.08
C THR A 172 -5.75 -13.78 1.40
N PHE A 173 -6.62 -14.69 1.84
CA PHE A 173 -6.75 -15.23 3.18
C PHE A 173 -6.15 -16.63 3.25
N LYS A 174 -5.68 -17.03 4.43
CA LYS A 174 -5.13 -18.38 4.66
C LYS A 174 -6.22 -19.46 4.69
N GLU A 175 -7.41 -19.07 5.12
CA GLU A 175 -8.59 -19.94 5.24
C GLU A 175 -9.76 -19.34 4.45
N PRO A 176 -10.72 -20.17 4.01
CA PRO A 176 -11.89 -19.69 3.28
C PRO A 176 -12.70 -18.69 4.11
N ILE A 177 -13.12 -17.59 3.48
CA ILE A 177 -13.98 -16.58 4.09
C ILE A 177 -15.43 -16.83 3.72
N LEU A 178 -16.35 -16.61 4.66
CA LEU A 178 -17.78 -16.71 4.40
C LEU A 178 -18.15 -15.66 3.33
N LEU A 179 -18.85 -16.06 2.26
CA LEU A 179 -19.19 -15.15 1.15
C LEU A 179 -19.92 -13.90 1.62
N ASP A 180 -20.88 -14.02 2.54
CA ASP A 180 -21.58 -12.88 3.14
C ASP A 180 -20.67 -11.93 3.94
N SER A 181 -19.44 -12.31 4.27
CA SER A 181 -18.46 -11.38 4.87
C SER A 181 -17.78 -10.47 3.84
N LEU A 182 -17.76 -10.89 2.57
CA LEU A 182 -17.11 -10.19 1.46
C LEU A 182 -18.14 -9.51 0.54
N LEU A 183 -19.26 -10.19 0.31
CA LEU A 183 -20.30 -9.85 -0.66
C LEU A 183 -21.58 -9.44 0.06
N GLN A 184 -22.22 -8.40 -0.45
CA GLN A 184 -23.53 -7.97 0.04
C GLN A 184 -24.57 -9.07 -0.20
N THR A 185 -25.25 -9.50 0.85
CA THR A 185 -26.26 -10.56 0.76
C THR A 185 -27.34 -10.21 -0.27
N GLY A 186 -27.66 -11.17 -1.14
CA GLY A 186 -28.65 -11.03 -2.21
C GLY A 186 -28.12 -10.43 -3.52
N THR A 187 -26.83 -10.10 -3.59
CA THR A 187 -26.19 -9.54 -4.80
C THR A 187 -25.36 -10.55 -5.59
N TYR A 188 -25.22 -11.78 -5.08
CA TYR A 188 -24.42 -12.84 -5.68
C TYR A 188 -25.17 -14.18 -5.72
N ASP A 189 -24.74 -15.08 -6.61
CA ASP A 189 -25.16 -16.48 -6.64
C ASP A 189 -24.17 -17.32 -5.80
N PRO A 190 -24.59 -17.91 -4.66
CA PRO A 190 -23.71 -18.72 -3.83
C PRO A 190 -23.29 -20.05 -4.46
N SER A 191 -23.93 -20.45 -5.58
CA SER A 191 -23.62 -21.68 -6.31
C SER A 191 -22.71 -21.46 -7.52
N ALA A 192 -22.34 -20.21 -7.83
CA ALA A 192 -21.41 -19.91 -8.91
C ALA A 192 -20.00 -20.41 -8.57
N SER A 193 -19.29 -20.96 -9.58
CA SER A 193 -17.90 -21.39 -9.43
C SER A 193 -16.98 -20.23 -9.04
N VAL A 194 -17.22 -19.04 -9.60
CA VAL A 194 -16.58 -17.79 -9.19
C VAL A 194 -17.68 -16.83 -8.72
N PRO A 195 -17.99 -16.75 -7.41
CA PRO A 195 -19.00 -15.85 -6.90
C PRO A 195 -18.67 -14.39 -7.21
N THR A 196 -19.62 -13.68 -7.81
CA THR A 196 -19.50 -12.24 -8.11
C THR A 196 -20.71 -11.49 -7.55
N GLY A 197 -20.48 -10.33 -6.94
CA GLY A 197 -21.54 -9.47 -6.41
C GLY A 197 -21.01 -8.10 -5.99
N GLN A 198 -21.77 -7.43 -5.12
CA GLN A 198 -21.42 -6.11 -4.60
C GLN A 198 -20.67 -6.22 -3.28
N LEU A 199 -19.89 -5.19 -2.93
CA LEU A 199 -19.15 -5.12 -1.67
C LEU A 199 -20.07 -5.20 -0.45
N ASN A 200 -19.72 -6.04 0.52
CA ASN A 200 -20.30 -5.92 1.85
C ASN A 200 -19.69 -4.70 2.57
N ALA A 201 -20.38 -3.58 2.51
CA ALA A 201 -19.94 -2.32 3.11
C ALA A 201 -20.03 -2.32 4.65
N ASP A 202 -20.73 -3.26 5.28
CA ASP A 202 -20.75 -3.38 6.75
C ASP A 202 -19.40 -3.88 7.28
N ASN A 203 -18.77 -4.82 6.54
CA ASN A 203 -17.51 -5.44 6.93
C ASN A 203 -16.29 -4.78 6.32
N ILE A 204 -16.39 -4.17 5.14
CA ILE A 204 -15.24 -3.70 4.39
C ILE A 204 -15.43 -2.24 4.01
N LYS A 205 -14.41 -1.43 4.27
CA LYS A 205 -14.41 0.00 3.96
C LYS A 205 -13.23 0.34 3.05
N ILE A 206 -13.48 1.05 1.96
CA ILE A 206 -12.48 1.61 1.07
C ILE A 206 -12.78 3.11 0.98
N PHE A 207 -11.81 3.96 1.32
CA PHE A 207 -12.02 5.41 1.45
C PHE A 207 -10.73 6.20 1.22
N GLU A 208 -10.84 7.48 0.88
CA GLU A 208 -9.69 8.39 0.78
C GLU A 208 -9.11 8.72 2.17
N THR A 209 -7.79 8.58 2.34
CA THR A 209 -7.14 8.74 3.65
C THR A 209 -7.09 10.19 4.16
N ALA A 210 -7.16 11.18 3.25
CA ALA A 210 -7.04 12.61 3.59
C ALA A 210 -8.25 13.17 4.38
N SER A 211 -9.31 12.38 4.58
CA SER A 211 -10.41 12.71 5.52
C SER A 211 -10.03 12.57 7.01
N GLY A 212 -8.74 12.36 7.33
CA GLY A 212 -8.15 12.62 8.65
C GLY A 212 -8.08 11.42 9.61
N PRO A 213 -7.16 11.48 10.60
CA PRO A 213 -6.61 10.30 11.26
C PRO A 213 -7.42 9.92 12.49
N LEU A 214 -7.85 8.66 12.60
CA LEU A 214 -8.41 8.08 13.84
C LEU A 214 -9.66 8.78 14.42
N ALA A 215 -10.20 9.81 13.77
CA ALA A 215 -11.39 10.53 14.20
C ALA A 215 -12.62 9.81 13.64
N GLU A 216 -12.88 8.63 14.21
CA GLU A 216 -13.91 7.69 13.75
C GLU A 216 -13.62 7.18 12.33
N LEU A 217 -13.90 5.90 12.07
CA LEU A 217 -14.23 5.49 10.72
C LEU A 217 -15.47 6.28 10.35
N ASP A 218 -15.37 7.53 9.89
CA ASP A 218 -16.54 8.28 9.42
C ASP A 218 -17.05 7.53 8.19
N PRO A 219 -18.13 6.74 8.31
CA PRO A 219 -18.55 5.82 7.26
C PRO A 219 -19.11 6.57 6.04
N GLY A 220 -19.30 7.89 6.14
CA GLY A 220 -19.93 8.72 5.11
C GLY A 220 -19.10 8.92 3.84
N ASP A 221 -17.78 8.73 3.91
CA ASP A 221 -16.86 8.89 2.76
C ASP A 221 -16.35 7.54 2.22
N ALA A 222 -16.77 6.41 2.81
CA ALA A 222 -16.41 5.09 2.31
C ALA A 222 -17.31 4.68 1.14
N PHE A 223 -16.75 3.90 0.22
CA PHE A 223 -17.53 3.39 -0.90
C PHE A 223 -18.74 2.56 -0.45
N GLU A 224 -19.86 2.85 -1.10
CA GLU A 224 -21.10 2.12 -0.96
C GLU A 224 -20.99 0.73 -1.62
N SER A 225 -21.87 -0.20 -1.23
CA SER A 225 -21.88 -1.57 -1.77
C SER A 225 -21.88 -1.61 -3.30
N SER A 226 -22.61 -0.70 -3.95
CA SER A 226 -22.75 -0.64 -5.41
C SER A 226 -21.55 -0.05 -6.14
N GLU A 227 -20.63 0.62 -5.44
CA GLU A 227 -19.49 1.31 -6.04
C GLU A 227 -18.28 0.39 -6.23
N VAL A 228 -18.34 -0.83 -5.70
CA VAL A 228 -17.27 -1.83 -5.80
C VAL A 228 -17.86 -3.19 -6.14
N ASN A 229 -17.47 -3.72 -7.29
CA ASN A 229 -17.76 -5.10 -7.64
C ASN A 229 -16.75 -6.02 -6.96
N VAL A 230 -17.20 -7.18 -6.51
CA VAL A 230 -16.34 -8.14 -5.83
C VAL A 230 -16.47 -9.50 -6.50
N SER A 231 -15.33 -10.10 -6.81
CA SER A 231 -15.23 -11.47 -7.32
C SER A 231 -14.37 -12.31 -6.40
N VAL A 232 -14.80 -13.53 -6.11
CA VAL A 232 -14.13 -14.43 -5.15
C VAL A 232 -13.69 -15.70 -5.86
N THR A 233 -12.48 -16.18 -5.57
CA THR A 233 -11.95 -17.45 -6.10
C THR A 233 -12.79 -18.65 -5.65
N THR A 234 -12.73 -19.75 -6.39
CA THR A 234 -13.48 -20.99 -6.13
C THR A 234 -13.25 -21.58 -4.73
N ASP A 235 -12.06 -21.37 -4.16
CA ASP A 235 -11.69 -21.81 -2.81
C ASP A 235 -12.14 -20.85 -1.69
N HIS A 236 -12.80 -19.75 -2.05
CA HIS A 236 -13.23 -18.65 -1.19
C HIS A 236 -12.10 -18.00 -0.37
N LYS A 237 -10.85 -18.15 -0.82
CA LYS A 237 -9.68 -17.58 -0.11
C LYS A 237 -9.20 -16.27 -0.69
N THR A 238 -9.54 -15.92 -1.92
CA THR A 238 -9.08 -14.67 -2.52
C THR A 238 -10.27 -13.86 -3.01
N ALA A 239 -10.35 -12.62 -2.54
CA ALA A 239 -11.34 -11.65 -2.96
C ALA A 239 -10.68 -10.55 -3.79
N VAL A 240 -11.29 -10.21 -4.92
CA VAL A 240 -10.88 -9.13 -5.81
C VAL A 240 -11.97 -8.09 -5.80
N PHE A 241 -11.65 -6.92 -5.29
CA PHE A 241 -12.48 -5.73 -5.22
C PHE A 241 -12.12 -4.82 -6.41
N ASP A 242 -13.11 -4.55 -7.25
CA ASP A 242 -13.00 -3.79 -8.49
C ASP A 242 -13.89 -2.53 -8.37
N PRO A 243 -13.32 -1.39 -7.94
CA PRO A 243 -14.03 -0.11 -7.92
C PRO A 243 -14.62 0.20 -9.30
N VAL A 244 -15.91 0.53 -9.33
CA VAL A 244 -16.65 0.80 -10.58
C VAL A 244 -16.11 2.07 -11.26
N GLU A 245 -15.81 3.08 -10.45
CA GLU A 245 -15.18 4.32 -10.90
C GLU A 245 -13.67 4.29 -10.66
N LEU A 246 -12.92 5.02 -11.49
CA LEU A 246 -11.47 5.13 -11.34
C LEU A 246 -11.10 5.78 -10.01
N LEU A 247 -10.22 5.14 -9.26
CA LEU A 247 -9.68 5.69 -8.02
C LEU A 247 -8.89 6.97 -8.26
N GLY A 248 -8.89 7.86 -7.27
CA GLY A 248 -8.12 9.09 -7.25
C GLY A 248 -8.47 10.07 -8.38
N LEU A 249 -7.58 11.04 -8.59
CA LEU A 249 -7.81 12.15 -9.51
C LEU A 249 -6.80 12.14 -10.68
N PRO A 250 -7.19 12.63 -11.86
CA PRO A 250 -6.29 12.68 -13.02
C PRO A 250 -5.20 13.76 -12.89
N THR A 251 -5.30 14.66 -11.91
CA THR A 251 -4.39 15.81 -11.76
C THR A 251 -3.54 15.76 -10.50
N GLN A 252 -3.88 14.89 -9.54
CA GLN A 252 -3.13 14.75 -8.29
C GLN A 252 -3.23 13.32 -7.74
N THR A 253 -2.19 12.89 -7.05
CA THR A 253 -2.16 11.61 -6.34
C THR A 253 -3.09 11.65 -5.13
N VAL A 254 -3.80 10.55 -4.88
CA VAL A 254 -4.74 10.42 -3.75
C VAL A 254 -4.38 9.21 -2.92
N ASN A 255 -4.35 9.37 -1.59
CA ASN A 255 -4.14 8.28 -0.65
C ASN A 255 -5.47 7.59 -0.37
N TYR A 256 -5.46 6.26 -0.39
CA TYR A 256 -6.58 5.41 -0.04
C TYR A 256 -6.24 4.50 1.12
N SER A 257 -7.25 4.23 1.93
CA SER A 257 -7.23 3.26 3.01
C SER A 257 -8.22 2.14 2.70
N VAL A 258 -7.80 0.90 2.98
CA VAL A 258 -8.68 -0.27 2.92
C VAL A 258 -8.72 -0.89 4.30
N PHE A 259 -9.92 -1.05 4.84
CA PHE A 259 -10.18 -1.64 6.15
C PHE A 259 -11.06 -2.88 6.02
N LEU A 260 -10.58 -3.97 6.58
CA LEU A 260 -11.28 -5.23 6.77
C LEU A 260 -11.72 -5.30 8.23
N GLY A 261 -13.02 -5.26 8.45
CA GLY A 261 -13.62 -5.14 9.77
C GLY A 261 -13.64 -6.46 10.55
N PRO A 262 -13.73 -6.38 11.89
CA PRO A 262 -13.75 -7.54 12.77
C PRO A 262 -15.01 -8.40 12.67
N GLY A 263 -16.08 -7.90 12.03
CA GLY A 263 -17.32 -8.64 11.78
C GLY A 263 -17.18 -9.75 10.73
N MET A 264 -16.06 -9.80 10.01
CA MET A 264 -15.81 -10.84 9.02
C MET A 264 -15.68 -12.23 9.65
N LEU A 265 -16.26 -13.22 8.99
CA LEU A 265 -16.26 -14.62 9.40
C LEU A 265 -15.49 -15.50 8.42
N LYS A 266 -14.69 -16.42 8.96
CA LYS A 266 -14.06 -17.52 8.21
C LYS A 266 -14.88 -18.79 8.33
N VAL A 267 -14.79 -19.66 7.34
CA VAL A 267 -15.36 -21.01 7.35
C VAL A 267 -14.33 -21.96 7.95
N LEU A 268 -14.75 -22.78 8.91
CA LEU A 268 -13.89 -23.76 9.57
C LEU A 268 -13.66 -24.99 8.67
N SER A 269 -12.75 -25.87 9.08
CA SER A 269 -12.34 -27.04 8.27
C SER A 269 -13.46 -28.07 8.05
N ASP A 270 -14.58 -27.95 8.76
CA ASP A 270 -15.77 -28.77 8.53
C ASP A 270 -16.62 -28.27 7.36
N GLY A 271 -16.35 -27.07 6.84
CA GLY A 271 -17.07 -26.47 5.72
C GLY A 271 -18.45 -25.91 6.08
N GLU A 272 -18.90 -26.04 7.32
CA GLU A 272 -20.25 -25.66 7.76
C GLU A 272 -20.24 -24.61 8.86
N THR A 273 -19.31 -24.70 9.81
CA THR A 273 -19.25 -23.77 10.93
C THR A 273 -18.37 -22.57 10.64
N THR A 274 -18.64 -21.46 11.33
CA THR A 274 -17.94 -20.20 11.14
C THR A 274 -17.26 -19.73 12.42
N ALA A 275 -16.19 -18.95 12.25
CA ALA A 275 -15.48 -18.28 13.33
C ALA A 275 -15.09 -16.87 12.91
N ALA A 276 -14.73 -16.01 13.87
CA ALA A 276 -14.21 -14.68 13.55
C ALA A 276 -12.92 -14.79 12.72
N ALA A 277 -12.86 -14.05 11.61
CA ALA A 277 -11.64 -13.92 10.82
C ALA A 277 -10.55 -13.15 11.58
N PHE A 278 -10.97 -12.17 12.39
CA PHE A 278 -10.10 -11.35 13.24
C PHE A 278 -10.48 -11.54 14.72
N PRO A 279 -9.96 -12.57 15.39
CA PRO A 279 -10.37 -12.94 16.75
C PRO A 279 -10.05 -11.87 17.82
N ASP A 280 -9.03 -11.04 17.59
CA ASP A 280 -8.66 -9.95 18.50
C ASP A 280 -9.56 -8.71 18.38
N GLY A 281 -10.46 -8.68 17.38
CA GLY A 281 -11.45 -7.61 17.21
C GLY A 281 -10.96 -6.33 16.52
N ASP A 282 -9.69 -6.27 16.15
CA ASP A 282 -9.07 -5.07 15.55
C ASP A 282 -9.26 -4.97 14.03
N GLY A 283 -9.56 -6.09 13.35
CA GLY A 283 -9.60 -6.11 11.89
C GLY A 283 -8.22 -6.00 11.24
N TYR A 284 -8.17 -5.47 10.02
CA TYR A 284 -6.93 -5.25 9.28
C TYR A 284 -7.06 -4.03 8.38
N MET A 285 -6.13 -3.08 8.48
CA MET A 285 -6.12 -1.89 7.63
C MET A 285 -4.80 -1.75 6.89
N TRP A 286 -4.83 -1.24 5.66
CA TRP A 286 -3.63 -0.74 5.01
C TRP A 286 -3.92 0.48 4.15
N THR A 287 -2.85 1.18 3.77
CA THR A 287 -2.95 2.36 2.90
C THR A 287 -2.08 2.22 1.65
N PHE A 288 -2.46 2.92 0.59
CA PHE A 288 -1.69 3.06 -0.64
C PHE A 288 -2.02 4.40 -1.32
N THR A 289 -1.13 4.86 -2.21
CA THR A 289 -1.26 6.11 -2.95
C THR A 289 -1.43 5.83 -4.43
N THR A 290 -2.55 6.30 -4.97
CA THR A 290 -2.82 6.27 -6.42
C THR A 290 -2.01 7.30 -7.18
N SER A 291 -1.61 6.96 -8.39
CA SER A 291 -1.02 7.87 -9.37
C SER A 291 -2.10 8.68 -10.10
N THR A 292 -1.69 9.53 -11.04
CA THR A 292 -2.61 10.24 -11.93
C THR A 292 -2.92 9.47 -13.23
N ILE A 293 -2.30 8.29 -13.40
CA ILE A 293 -2.26 7.53 -14.66
C ILE A 293 -3.17 6.30 -14.54
N VAL A 294 -3.78 5.92 -15.66
CA VAL A 294 -4.51 4.67 -15.84
C VAL A 294 -3.60 3.69 -16.55
N ASP A 295 -3.50 2.46 -16.05
CA ASP A 295 -2.74 1.41 -16.72
C ASP A 295 -3.61 0.71 -17.75
N VAL A 296 -3.17 0.75 -19.00
CA VAL A 296 -3.82 0.07 -20.13
C VAL A 296 -2.89 -0.98 -20.76
N THR A 297 -1.76 -1.25 -20.12
CA THR A 297 -0.77 -2.23 -20.55
C THR A 297 -1.19 -3.58 -20.00
N PRO A 298 -1.39 -4.60 -20.84
CA PRO A 298 -1.65 -5.95 -20.33
C PRO A 298 -0.38 -6.56 -19.72
N PRO A 299 -0.52 -7.41 -18.69
CA PRO A 299 0.59 -8.12 -18.09
C PRO A 299 1.32 -8.98 -19.11
N GLN A 300 2.65 -8.93 -19.07
CA GLN A 300 3.54 -9.69 -19.92
C GLN A 300 4.25 -10.77 -19.11
N VAL A 301 4.43 -11.94 -19.71
CA VAL A 301 5.25 -13.01 -19.11
C VAL A 301 6.70 -12.53 -19.09
N GLU A 302 7.25 -12.40 -17.89
CA GLU A 302 8.64 -12.03 -17.64
C GLU A 302 9.53 -13.27 -17.65
N SER A 303 9.08 -14.38 -17.03
CA SER A 303 9.85 -15.62 -16.98
C SER A 303 8.96 -16.86 -16.85
N PHE A 304 9.51 -18.02 -17.20
CA PHE A 304 8.85 -19.31 -17.07
C PHE A 304 9.84 -20.38 -16.57
N VAL A 305 9.37 -21.25 -15.69
CA VAL A 305 10.09 -22.39 -15.13
C VAL A 305 9.22 -23.63 -15.30
N PRO A 306 9.76 -24.78 -15.75
CA PRO A 306 11.10 -24.97 -16.33
C PRO A 306 11.32 -24.15 -17.61
N SER A 307 12.57 -23.75 -17.88
CA SER A 307 12.91 -23.12 -19.16
C SER A 307 12.94 -24.14 -20.30
N GLY A 308 12.65 -23.69 -21.52
CA GLY A 308 12.47 -24.56 -22.67
C GLY A 308 13.75 -25.29 -23.06
N GLY A 309 13.64 -26.59 -23.36
CA GLY A 309 14.74 -27.41 -23.89
C GLY A 309 15.72 -27.96 -22.83
N GLY A 310 15.44 -27.79 -21.54
CA GLY A 310 16.22 -28.37 -20.45
C GLY A 310 15.72 -29.75 -19.98
N GLU A 311 16.57 -30.47 -19.25
CA GLU A 311 16.19 -31.67 -18.49
C GLU A 311 15.99 -31.28 -17.03
N TYR A 312 14.82 -31.61 -16.48
CA TYR A 312 14.44 -31.26 -15.10
C TYR A 312 13.94 -32.50 -14.35
N ALA A 313 14.06 -32.45 -13.03
CA ALA A 313 13.43 -33.45 -12.18
C ALA A 313 11.90 -33.37 -12.32
N ARG A 314 11.22 -34.51 -12.24
CA ARG A 314 9.76 -34.57 -12.40
C ARG A 314 9.01 -33.76 -11.34
N ASN A 315 9.58 -33.59 -10.15
CA ASN A 315 9.01 -32.80 -9.06
C ASN A 315 9.32 -31.30 -9.16
N ILE A 316 9.74 -30.81 -10.34
CA ILE A 316 9.86 -29.37 -10.58
C ILE A 316 8.48 -28.72 -10.54
N VAL A 317 8.40 -27.56 -9.88
CA VAL A 317 7.19 -26.73 -9.89
C VAL A 317 7.20 -25.92 -11.19
N VAL A 318 6.09 -25.95 -11.91
CA VAL A 318 5.91 -25.10 -13.08
C VAL A 318 5.55 -23.71 -12.59
N GLN A 319 6.30 -22.69 -13.00
CA GLN A 319 6.05 -21.31 -12.61
C GLN A 319 5.99 -20.41 -13.84
N VAL A 320 5.05 -19.46 -13.82
CA VAL A 320 4.95 -18.38 -14.81
C VAL A 320 4.93 -17.07 -14.06
N THR A 321 5.94 -16.23 -14.27
CA THR A 321 6.05 -14.92 -13.61
C THR A 321 5.73 -13.81 -14.61
N PHE A 322 4.89 -12.88 -14.18
CA PHE A 322 4.49 -11.69 -14.93
C PHE A 322 5.22 -10.45 -14.40
N ASN A 323 5.36 -9.45 -15.26
CA ASN A 323 5.99 -8.16 -14.91
C ASN A 323 5.17 -7.32 -13.91
N GLU A 324 3.90 -7.67 -13.70
CA GLU A 324 2.96 -6.97 -12.82
C GLU A 324 1.94 -7.92 -12.19
N ALA A 325 1.17 -7.42 -11.22
CA ALA A 325 0.15 -8.20 -10.52
C ALA A 325 -1.02 -8.51 -11.47
N ILE A 326 -1.51 -9.75 -11.43
CA ILE A 326 -2.63 -10.22 -12.26
C ILE A 326 -3.83 -10.62 -11.40
N ASP A 327 -5.02 -10.64 -12.01
CA ASP A 327 -6.26 -10.98 -11.34
C ASP A 327 -6.31 -12.50 -11.00
N PRO A 328 -6.30 -12.87 -9.70
CA PRO A 328 -6.28 -14.27 -9.28
C PRO A 328 -7.54 -15.04 -9.66
N THR A 329 -8.70 -14.39 -9.82
CA THR A 329 -9.94 -15.07 -10.25
C THR A 329 -9.84 -15.63 -11.67
N SER A 330 -8.94 -15.07 -12.48
CA SER A 330 -8.64 -15.54 -13.83
C SER A 330 -7.37 -16.40 -13.91
N ALA A 331 -6.52 -16.37 -12.88
CA ALA A 331 -5.18 -16.95 -12.91
C ALA A 331 -5.01 -18.18 -12.02
N THR A 332 -5.97 -18.43 -11.12
CA THR A 332 -5.93 -19.54 -10.16
C THR A 332 -7.13 -20.46 -10.34
N GLY A 333 -6.97 -21.72 -9.96
CA GLY A 333 -8.04 -22.70 -10.04
C GLY A 333 -7.52 -24.12 -10.08
N VAL A 334 -8.44 -25.06 -10.26
CA VAL A 334 -8.14 -26.49 -10.36
C VAL A 334 -8.52 -26.97 -11.75
N TYR A 335 -7.59 -27.67 -12.39
CA TYR A 335 -7.92 -28.45 -13.58
C TYR A 335 -8.01 -29.93 -13.19
N GLU A 336 -9.21 -30.48 -13.30
CA GLU A 336 -9.52 -31.89 -13.08
C GLU A 336 -10.47 -32.35 -14.17
N VAL A 337 -10.20 -33.51 -14.78
CA VAL A 337 -10.94 -34.00 -15.96
C VAL A 337 -12.37 -34.38 -15.62
N SER A 338 -12.64 -34.77 -14.38
CA SER A 338 -13.99 -35.09 -13.90
C SER A 338 -14.84 -33.87 -13.59
N ASP A 339 -14.24 -32.67 -13.52
CA ASP A 339 -14.98 -31.45 -13.23
C ASP A 339 -15.81 -31.00 -14.45
N THR A 340 -17.01 -30.50 -14.19
CA THR A 340 -17.91 -29.96 -15.21
C THR A 340 -17.55 -28.54 -15.63
N ASP A 341 -16.80 -27.81 -14.80
CA ASP A 341 -16.33 -26.44 -15.08
C ASP A 341 -14.87 -26.24 -14.63
N PRO A 342 -13.91 -26.98 -15.22
CA PRO A 342 -12.52 -26.92 -14.80
C PRO A 342 -11.87 -25.58 -15.17
N PHE A 343 -10.80 -25.23 -14.44
CA PHE A 343 -9.96 -24.08 -14.79
C PHE A 343 -9.26 -24.30 -16.14
N VAL A 344 -9.52 -23.43 -17.12
CA VAL A 344 -9.01 -23.57 -18.51
C VAL A 344 -8.20 -22.38 -19.02
N ASN A 345 -7.97 -21.36 -18.19
CA ASN A 345 -7.26 -20.15 -18.66
C ASN A 345 -5.76 -20.42 -18.90
N MET A 346 -5.20 -21.43 -18.24
CA MET A 346 -3.86 -21.96 -18.52
C MET A 346 -3.87 -23.48 -18.41
N GLU A 347 -3.04 -24.12 -19.23
CA GLU A 347 -2.93 -25.57 -19.29
C GLU A 347 -1.46 -25.99 -19.33
N VAL A 348 -1.06 -26.82 -18.38
CA VAL A 348 0.14 -27.65 -18.49
C VAL A 348 -0.25 -28.90 -19.28
N ARG A 349 0.44 -29.16 -20.40
CA ARG A 349 0.12 -30.29 -21.30
C ARG A 349 1.34 -31.18 -21.48
N ASN A 350 1.09 -32.48 -21.64
CA ASN A 350 2.13 -33.42 -22.04
C ASN A 350 2.42 -33.25 -23.54
N GLU A 351 3.68 -33.37 -23.97
CA GLU A 351 4.08 -33.27 -25.38
C GLU A 351 3.78 -34.56 -26.21
N THR A 352 2.96 -35.48 -25.71
CA THR A 352 2.55 -36.66 -26.49
C THR A 352 1.67 -36.25 -27.69
N ALA A 353 1.58 -37.14 -28.70
CA ALA A 353 0.80 -36.88 -29.92
C ALA A 353 -0.70 -36.61 -29.69
N GLU A 354 -1.24 -36.94 -28.51
CA GLU A 354 -2.62 -36.64 -28.08
C GLU A 354 -2.69 -35.39 -27.18
N GLY A 355 -1.58 -34.95 -26.58
CA GLY A 355 -1.47 -33.64 -25.94
C GLY A 355 -2.44 -33.38 -24.79
N ASN A 356 -2.66 -34.36 -23.91
CA ASN A 356 -3.62 -34.23 -22.82
C ASN A 356 -3.16 -33.21 -21.75
N PRO A 357 -4.05 -32.33 -21.26
CA PRO A 357 -3.76 -31.49 -20.12
C PRO A 357 -3.48 -32.32 -18.86
N VAL A 358 -2.65 -31.77 -17.97
CA VAL A 358 -2.23 -32.40 -16.72
C VAL A 358 -3.12 -31.87 -15.60
N GLU A 359 -3.70 -32.79 -14.82
CA GLU A 359 -4.51 -32.46 -13.65
C GLU A 359 -3.66 -31.88 -12.53
N GLY A 360 -4.15 -30.81 -11.92
CA GLY A 360 -3.44 -30.09 -10.88
C GLY A 360 -4.08 -28.79 -10.46
N THR A 361 -3.40 -28.10 -9.55
CA THR A 361 -3.83 -26.82 -8.99
C THR A 361 -2.90 -25.70 -9.46
N TYR A 362 -3.51 -24.58 -9.84
CA TYR A 362 -2.85 -23.32 -10.12
C TYR A 362 -3.03 -22.39 -8.93
N THR A 363 -1.94 -22.02 -8.27
CA THR A 363 -1.90 -21.04 -7.19
C THR A 363 -1.13 -19.81 -7.63
N ILE A 364 -1.31 -18.70 -6.91
CA ILE A 364 -0.60 -17.46 -7.18
C ILE A 364 0.21 -17.02 -5.95
N SER A 365 1.40 -16.48 -6.20
CA SER A 365 2.35 -16.04 -5.18
C SER A 365 3.08 -14.77 -5.65
N ASN A 366 4.02 -14.31 -4.81
CA ASN A 366 4.92 -13.19 -5.13
C ASN A 366 4.16 -11.89 -5.48
N GLY A 367 3.26 -11.45 -4.59
CA GLY A 367 2.47 -10.24 -4.80
C GLY A 367 1.58 -10.31 -6.05
N TYR A 368 0.95 -11.47 -6.26
CA TYR A 368 0.07 -11.76 -7.40
C TYR A 368 0.75 -11.74 -8.77
N ARG A 369 2.06 -12.03 -8.84
CA ARG A 369 2.81 -12.01 -10.10
C ARG A 369 3.26 -13.37 -10.59
N THR A 370 3.31 -14.37 -9.72
CA THR A 370 3.84 -15.69 -10.07
C THR A 370 2.77 -16.74 -9.90
N ILE A 371 2.43 -17.40 -11.00
CA ILE A 371 1.51 -18.54 -11.00
C ILE A 371 2.36 -19.79 -10.84
N GLU A 372 1.97 -20.65 -9.91
CA GLU A 372 2.60 -21.95 -9.67
C GLU A 372 1.60 -23.05 -9.99
N PHE A 373 2.05 -24.06 -10.72
CA PHE A 373 1.27 -25.27 -10.98
C PHE A 373 1.89 -26.47 -10.29
N VAL A 374 1.04 -27.17 -9.53
CA VAL A 374 1.36 -28.43 -8.87
C VAL A 374 0.38 -29.49 -9.34
N SER A 375 0.90 -30.58 -9.91
CA SER A 375 0.10 -31.70 -10.39
C SER A 375 -0.48 -32.55 -9.27
N PHE A 376 -1.54 -33.30 -9.54
CA PHE A 376 -2.09 -34.28 -8.58
C PHE A 376 -1.32 -35.61 -8.50
N ASP A 377 -0.38 -35.88 -9.42
CA ASP A 377 0.42 -37.11 -9.42
C ASP A 377 1.45 -37.11 -8.27
N GLN A 378 1.11 -37.78 -7.16
CA GLN A 378 2.03 -38.03 -6.07
C GLN A 378 3.02 -39.14 -6.45
N CYS A 379 4.31 -38.81 -6.45
CA CYS A 379 5.38 -39.70 -6.90
C CYS A 379 6.36 -40.12 -5.79
N GLY A 380 6.21 -39.57 -4.58
CA GLY A 380 7.09 -39.90 -3.47
C GLY A 380 6.72 -39.19 -2.17
N GLU A 381 7.62 -39.31 -1.20
CA GLU A 381 7.56 -38.64 0.10
C GLU A 381 8.92 -38.01 0.42
N ASN A 382 8.90 -36.85 1.06
CA ASN A 382 10.11 -36.17 1.52
C ASN A 382 10.58 -36.77 2.87
N ALA A 383 11.75 -36.35 3.34
CA ALA A 383 12.34 -36.84 4.59
C ALA A 383 11.48 -36.56 5.84
N CYS A 384 10.50 -35.66 5.74
CA CYS A 384 9.56 -35.30 6.80
C CYS A 384 8.20 -36.03 6.66
N GLY A 385 8.05 -36.94 5.69
CA GLY A 385 6.80 -37.67 5.43
C GLY A 385 5.75 -36.87 4.63
N GLY A 386 6.11 -35.71 4.08
CA GLY A 386 5.24 -34.95 3.20
C GLY A 386 5.23 -35.49 1.78
N ALA A 387 4.07 -35.49 1.12
CA ALA A 387 3.91 -35.92 -0.27
C ALA A 387 4.76 -35.08 -1.23
N ILE A 388 5.38 -35.74 -2.21
CA ILE A 388 6.07 -35.11 -3.35
C ILE A 388 5.19 -35.32 -4.58
N TYR A 389 4.86 -34.23 -5.26
CA TYR A 389 4.10 -34.22 -6.51
C TYR A 389 5.02 -34.08 -7.70
N CYS A 390 4.73 -34.80 -8.77
CA CYS A 390 5.55 -34.86 -9.98
C CYS A 390 4.72 -34.61 -11.23
N LEU A 391 5.26 -33.82 -12.15
CA LEU A 391 4.76 -33.79 -13.53
C LEU A 391 4.76 -35.20 -14.13
N PRO A 392 3.75 -35.56 -14.94
CA PRO A 392 3.64 -36.87 -15.54
C PRO A 392 4.87 -37.15 -16.40
N GLY A 393 5.58 -38.22 -16.05
CA GLY A 393 6.64 -38.80 -16.87
C GLY A 393 6.07 -39.95 -17.68
N GLY A 394 6.62 -40.24 -18.85
CA GLY A 394 6.36 -41.53 -19.52
C GLY A 394 6.54 -42.66 -18.49
N ALA A 395 5.51 -43.50 -18.34
CA ALA A 395 5.44 -44.51 -17.30
C ALA A 395 6.74 -45.33 -17.25
N VAL A 396 7.48 -45.22 -16.14
CA VAL A 396 8.41 -46.29 -15.74
C VAL A 396 7.69 -47.03 -14.61
N PRO A 397 6.98 -48.13 -14.92
CA PRO A 397 6.47 -49.00 -13.87
C PRO A 397 7.68 -49.54 -13.11
N HIS A 398 7.67 -49.38 -11.78
CA HIS A 398 8.63 -49.91 -10.79
C HIS A 398 9.58 -51.02 -11.26
N ARG A 399 10.58 -50.69 -12.09
CA ARG A 399 11.72 -51.54 -12.41
C ARG A 399 12.95 -50.65 -12.62
N PRO A 400 14.13 -51.12 -12.16
CA PRO A 400 15.35 -50.33 -12.23
C PRO A 400 15.70 -50.02 -13.69
N PRO A 401 16.29 -48.83 -13.96
CA PRO A 401 16.40 -48.31 -15.31
C PRO A 401 17.46 -49.06 -16.11
N GLU A 402 17.10 -49.42 -17.34
CA GLU A 402 18.06 -49.68 -18.41
C GLU A 402 18.19 -48.40 -19.24
N ILE A 403 19.43 -47.99 -19.48
CA ILE A 403 19.82 -46.70 -20.05
C ILE A 403 19.50 -46.67 -21.55
N SER A 404 18.78 -45.64 -22.02
CA SER A 404 18.79 -45.25 -23.43
C SER A 404 18.63 -43.72 -23.59
N LYS A 405 19.46 -43.14 -24.47
CA LYS A 405 19.65 -41.70 -24.69
C LYS A 405 18.83 -41.20 -25.89
N ARG A 406 18.48 -39.90 -25.83
CA ARG A 406 17.87 -38.98 -26.84
C ARG A 406 16.35 -38.84 -26.70
N THR A 407 15.75 -37.64 -26.77
CA THR A 407 15.83 -36.67 -27.88
C THR A 407 15.26 -35.29 -27.48
N THR A 408 15.74 -34.26 -28.18
CA THR A 408 15.47 -32.80 -28.18
C THR A 408 13.99 -32.33 -28.23
N PHE A 409 13.70 -31.24 -27.51
CA PHE A 409 12.47 -30.42 -27.56
C PHE A 409 12.57 -29.28 -28.59
N GLY A 410 11.48 -28.99 -29.30
CA GLY A 410 11.33 -27.85 -30.21
C GLY A 410 9.92 -27.28 -30.16
N ALA A 411 9.76 -26.08 -29.58
CA ALA A 411 8.48 -25.40 -29.48
C ALA A 411 8.03 -24.87 -30.85
N THR A 412 6.81 -25.22 -31.27
CA THR A 412 6.17 -24.66 -32.47
C THR A 412 4.82 -24.07 -32.08
N PHE A 413 4.68 -22.74 -32.19
CA PHE A 413 3.40 -22.04 -32.04
C PHE A 413 2.49 -22.30 -33.27
N PRO A 414 1.21 -22.66 -33.10
CA PRO A 414 0.29 -22.81 -34.23
C PRO A 414 -0.22 -21.45 -34.73
N ARG A 415 -0.13 -21.26 -36.06
CA ARG A 415 -0.74 -20.15 -36.80
C ARG A 415 -2.25 -20.33 -36.95
N ARG A 416 -2.96 -19.19 -37.00
CA ARG A 416 -4.41 -19.00 -37.24
C ARG A 416 -5.03 -19.96 -38.27
N HIS A 417 -6.20 -20.52 -37.92
CA HIS A 417 -7.10 -21.24 -38.84
C HIS A 417 -7.85 -20.30 -39.80
N PRO A 418 -8.06 -20.67 -41.08
CA PRO A 418 -9.01 -20.00 -41.95
C PRO A 418 -10.41 -20.65 -41.90
N SER A 419 -11.41 -19.78 -41.98
CA SER A 419 -12.86 -20.02 -42.14
C SER A 419 -13.23 -21.17 -43.10
N THR A 420 -14.17 -22.02 -42.70
CA THR A 420 -14.80 -23.03 -43.57
C THR A 420 -16.32 -22.79 -43.70
N ARG A 421 -16.67 -22.18 -44.83
CA ARG A 421 -17.66 -22.58 -45.84
C ARG A 421 -19.07 -23.06 -45.42
N ILE A 422 -20.03 -22.23 -45.84
CA ILE A 422 -21.50 -22.36 -45.82
C ILE A 422 -22.00 -23.58 -46.62
N GLY A 423 -22.97 -24.30 -46.05
CA GLY A 423 -23.64 -25.48 -46.60
C GLY A 423 -24.57 -25.18 -47.79
N HIS A 424 -24.56 -26.11 -48.74
CA HIS A 424 -25.23 -26.06 -50.03
C HIS A 424 -26.70 -26.53 -49.91
N ILE A 425 -27.64 -25.70 -50.36
CA ILE A 425 -29.07 -26.01 -50.49
C ILE A 425 -29.32 -26.75 -51.81
N SER A 426 -30.13 -27.82 -51.76
CA SER A 426 -30.62 -28.60 -52.93
C SER A 426 -32.05 -28.16 -53.30
N PRO A 427 -32.41 -28.05 -54.60
CA PRO A 427 -33.72 -27.57 -55.03
C PRO A 427 -34.71 -28.72 -55.23
N ARG A 428 -35.89 -28.63 -54.61
CA ARG A 428 -37.06 -29.47 -54.95
C ARG A 428 -38.07 -28.66 -55.77
N SER A 429 -38.45 -29.22 -56.91
CA SER A 429 -39.27 -28.62 -57.97
C SER A 429 -40.73 -28.37 -57.58
N ARG A 430 -41.27 -27.22 -58.03
CA ARG A 430 -42.71 -26.96 -58.22
C ARG A 430 -43.34 -27.96 -59.19
N ARG A 431 -44.60 -28.35 -58.92
CA ARG A 431 -45.70 -28.31 -59.89
C ARG A 431 -47.06 -28.37 -59.17
N THR A 432 -47.88 -27.39 -59.53
CA THR A 432 -49.36 -27.29 -59.57
C THR A 432 -50.17 -27.69 -58.36
#